data_AF-A0A4Y8K394-F1
#
_entry.id   AF-A0A4Y8K394-F1
#
_cell.length_a   1.000
_cell.length_b   1.000
_cell.length_c   1.000
_cell.angle_alpha   90.00
_cell.angle_beta   90.00
_cell.angle_gamma   90.00
#
_symmetry.space_group_name_H-M   'P 1'
#
loop_
_entity.id
_entity.type
_entity.pdbx_description
1 polymer ?
#
loop_
_entity_poly.entity_id
_entity_poly.type
_entity_poly.pdbx_seq_one_letter_code
_entity_poly.pdbx_strand_id
1 'polypeptide(L)'
;MRGLVRIFLSWFMRALLALAGVAGLYLAAVAMSALVYFWQVVGAAVIIGLGAMMGPKVRNAFRAWRDYPAALARATKLQTALSVSQDSERALRAGVIRASAEGRADGRASAIGELLGSAVPVPQIIAIAEYDGSVSLVVRFDVVEPPLGARFRLIVETTRQLRGMVEVAATEGDRGIAYLLCVEVTSELFWSALSAKVLTDNSPPNGVVLEPPINLLGDPTLLLAINPKKVSDKEIEE
;
A
#
# COMPACT_ATOMS: atom_id res chain seq x y z
N MET A 1 -34.58 -119.78 34.08
CA MET A 1 -33.52 -118.74 34.12
C MET A 1 -33.58 -117.68 33.01
N ARG A 2 -34.01 -117.97 31.77
CA ARG A 2 -34.01 -116.95 30.67
C ARG A 2 -35.01 -115.78 30.82
N GLY A 3 -36.10 -115.95 31.59
CA GLY A 3 -37.10 -114.88 31.79
C GLY A 3 -36.65 -113.77 32.75
N LEU A 4 -35.94 -114.13 33.82
CA LEU A 4 -35.54 -113.21 34.89
C LEU A 4 -34.46 -112.21 34.42
N VAL A 5 -33.55 -112.68 33.56
CA VAL A 5 -32.52 -111.84 32.91
C VAL A 5 -33.13 -110.79 32.00
N ARG A 6 -34.20 -111.13 31.24
CA ARG A 6 -34.89 -110.17 30.36
C ARG A 6 -35.59 -109.06 31.14
N ILE A 7 -36.22 -109.39 32.26
CA ILE A 7 -36.92 -108.40 33.11
C ILE A 7 -35.89 -107.45 33.73
N PHE A 8 -34.80 -107.98 34.30
CA PHE A 8 -33.74 -107.17 34.90
C PHE A 8 -33.08 -106.25 33.87
N LEU A 9 -32.76 -106.76 32.68
CA LEU A 9 -32.14 -105.97 31.62
C LEU A 9 -33.06 -104.83 31.13
N SER A 10 -34.38 -105.09 31.04
CA SER A 10 -35.34 -104.06 30.65
C SER A 10 -35.49 -102.95 31.71
N TRP A 11 -35.44 -103.31 32.99
CA TRP A 11 -35.49 -102.36 34.10
C TRP A 11 -34.21 -101.52 34.17
N PHE A 12 -33.05 -102.16 34.02
CA PHE A 12 -31.76 -101.47 34.01
C PHE A 12 -31.67 -100.46 32.87
N MET A 13 -32.10 -100.83 31.65
CA MET A 13 -32.10 -99.91 30.51
C MET A 13 -33.03 -98.71 30.71
N ARG A 14 -34.19 -98.89 31.36
CA ARG A 14 -35.10 -97.77 31.68
C ARG A 14 -34.50 -96.83 32.73
N ALA A 15 -33.83 -97.36 33.75
CA ALA A 15 -33.15 -96.55 34.76
C ALA A 15 -31.99 -95.74 34.14
N LEU A 16 -31.21 -96.36 33.25
CA LEU A 16 -30.11 -95.71 32.54
C LEU A 16 -30.60 -94.60 31.61
N LEU A 17 -31.72 -94.83 30.90
CA LEU A 17 -32.34 -93.81 30.05
C LEU A 17 -32.85 -92.60 30.85
N ALA A 18 -33.45 -92.85 32.02
CA ALA A 18 -33.92 -91.78 32.90
C ALA A 18 -32.75 -90.95 33.46
N LEU A 19 -31.67 -91.60 33.90
CA LEU A 19 -30.47 -90.94 34.41
C LEU A 19 -29.76 -90.09 33.33
N ALA A 20 -29.66 -90.62 32.11
CA ALA A 20 -29.14 -89.87 30.96
C ALA A 20 -30.02 -88.67 30.60
N GLY A 21 -31.35 -88.81 30.71
CA GLY A 21 -32.30 -87.72 30.50
C GLY A 21 -32.13 -86.58 31.50
N VAL A 22 -32.01 -86.89 32.79
CA VAL A 22 -31.80 -85.87 33.85
C VAL A 22 -30.44 -85.18 33.71
N ALA A 23 -29.37 -85.94 33.40
CA ALA A 23 -28.05 -85.38 33.14
C ALA A 23 -28.02 -84.46 31.90
N GLY A 24 -28.73 -84.85 30.83
CA GLY A 24 -28.87 -84.04 29.61
C GLY A 24 -29.67 -82.75 29.84
N LEU A 25 -30.73 -82.81 30.66
CA LEU A 25 -31.53 -81.63 31.01
C LEU A 25 -30.75 -80.63 31.88
N TYR A 26 -29.91 -81.12 32.78
CA TYR A 26 -29.03 -80.29 33.61
C TYR A 26 -27.96 -79.56 32.77
N LEU A 27 -27.36 -80.25 31.79
CA LEU A 27 -26.42 -79.65 30.84
C LEU A 27 -27.10 -78.61 29.92
N ALA A 28 -28.33 -78.87 29.48
CA ALA A 28 -29.11 -77.93 28.67
C ALA A 28 -29.50 -76.66 29.44
N ALA A 29 -29.85 -76.78 30.73
CA ALA A 29 -30.17 -75.64 31.59
C ALA A 29 -28.96 -74.72 31.83
N VAL A 30 -27.76 -75.29 31.99
CA VAL A 30 -26.51 -74.52 32.11
C VAL A 30 -26.11 -73.88 30.77
N ALA A 31 -26.40 -74.52 29.65
CA ALA A 31 -26.16 -73.95 28.32
C ALA A 31 -27.05 -72.73 28.01
N MET A 32 -28.27 -72.67 28.57
CA MET A 32 -29.20 -71.57 28.31
C MET A 32 -28.77 -70.25 28.97
N SER A 33 -28.22 -70.31 30.19
CA SER A 33 -27.64 -69.13 30.85
C SER A 33 -26.31 -68.72 30.21
N ALA A 34 -25.48 -69.69 29.82
CA ALA A 34 -24.23 -69.42 29.08
C ALA A 34 -24.46 -68.71 27.75
N LEU A 35 -25.57 -68.99 27.05
CA LEU A 35 -25.93 -68.33 25.78
C LEU A 35 -26.20 -66.82 25.97
N VAL A 36 -26.87 -66.43 27.06
CA VAL A 36 -27.14 -65.02 27.36
C VAL A 36 -25.84 -64.27 27.65
N TYR A 37 -24.93 -64.83 28.44
CA TYR A 37 -23.63 -64.24 28.71
C TYR A 37 -22.76 -64.13 27.46
N PHE A 38 -22.79 -65.15 26.58
CA PHE A 38 -22.09 -65.10 25.29
C PHE A 38 -22.54 -63.90 24.44
N TRP A 39 -23.84 -63.69 24.30
CA TRP A 39 -24.36 -62.54 23.54
C TRP A 39 -24.06 -61.19 24.18
N GLN A 40 -24.01 -61.09 25.51
CA GLN A 40 -23.56 -59.87 26.19
C GLN A 40 -22.09 -59.56 25.89
N VAL A 41 -21.22 -60.56 25.90
CA VAL A 41 -19.80 -60.39 25.57
C VAL A 41 -19.62 -60.01 24.09
N VAL A 42 -20.34 -60.64 23.17
CA VAL A 42 -20.33 -60.30 21.74
C VAL A 42 -20.84 -58.86 21.53
N GLY A 43 -21.96 -58.49 22.17
CA GLY A 43 -22.50 -57.13 22.11
C GLY A 43 -21.52 -56.07 22.64
N ALA A 44 -20.89 -56.34 23.78
CA ALA A 44 -19.87 -55.46 24.35
C ALA A 44 -18.65 -55.33 23.41
N ALA A 45 -18.18 -56.43 22.82
CA ALA A 45 -17.07 -56.41 21.86
C ALA A 45 -17.38 -55.57 20.61
N VAL A 46 -18.61 -55.67 20.08
CA VAL A 46 -19.05 -54.85 18.94
C VAL A 46 -19.11 -53.36 19.30
N ILE A 47 -19.62 -53.01 20.48
CA ILE A 47 -19.67 -51.61 20.96
C ILE A 47 -18.26 -51.05 21.13
N ILE A 48 -17.35 -51.83 21.74
CA ILE A 48 -15.94 -51.43 21.91
C ILE A 48 -15.26 -51.26 20.55
N GLY A 49 -15.49 -52.18 19.60
CA GLY A 49 -14.96 -52.10 18.24
C GLY A 49 -15.44 -50.87 17.47
N LEU A 50 -16.75 -50.58 17.52
CA LEU A 50 -17.34 -49.37 16.92
C LEU A 50 -16.82 -48.09 17.59
N GLY A 51 -16.70 -48.09 18.92
CA GLY A 51 -16.12 -46.98 19.68
C GLY A 51 -14.67 -46.70 19.29
N ALA A 52 -13.84 -47.74 19.13
CA ALA A 52 -12.46 -47.60 18.70
C ALA A 52 -12.34 -47.09 17.25
N MET A 53 -13.22 -47.53 16.36
CA MET A 53 -13.22 -47.12 14.94
C MET A 53 -13.74 -45.69 14.74
N MET A 54 -14.81 -45.29 15.44
CA MET A 54 -15.42 -43.95 15.30
C MET A 54 -14.78 -42.90 16.20
N GLY A 55 -14.17 -43.31 17.33
CA GLY A 55 -13.49 -42.43 18.28
C GLY A 55 -12.56 -41.39 17.64
N PRO A 56 -11.60 -41.76 16.77
CA PRO A 56 -10.72 -40.78 16.13
C PRO A 56 -11.46 -39.82 15.19
N LYS A 57 -12.50 -40.28 14.47
CA LYS A 57 -13.30 -39.43 13.58
C LYS A 57 -14.11 -38.40 14.36
N VAL A 58 -14.77 -38.82 15.44
CA VAL A 58 -15.54 -37.93 16.33
C VAL A 58 -14.61 -36.93 17.01
N ARG A 59 -13.43 -37.37 17.48
CA ARG A 59 -12.42 -36.48 18.07
C ARG A 59 -11.93 -35.42 17.07
N ASN A 60 -11.68 -35.82 15.83
CA ASN A 60 -11.22 -34.89 14.79
C ASN A 60 -12.32 -33.91 14.38
N ALA A 61 -13.57 -34.37 14.25
CA ALA A 61 -14.72 -33.50 14.01
C ALA A 61 -14.94 -32.51 15.16
N PHE A 62 -14.80 -32.97 16.40
CA PHE A 62 -14.90 -32.11 17.57
C PHE A 62 -13.77 -31.07 17.63
N ARG A 63 -12.53 -31.46 17.31
CA ARG A 63 -11.41 -30.51 17.19
C ARG A 63 -11.65 -29.49 16.08
N ALA A 64 -12.08 -29.94 14.90
CA ALA A 64 -12.41 -29.06 13.79
C ALA A 64 -13.53 -28.06 14.15
N TRP A 65 -14.57 -28.52 14.86
CA TRP A 65 -15.64 -27.65 15.34
C TRP A 65 -15.17 -26.65 16.39
N ARG A 66 -14.33 -27.08 17.33
CA ARG A 66 -13.76 -26.21 18.37
C ARG A 66 -12.78 -25.18 17.80
N ASP A 67 -12.01 -25.56 16.78
CA ASP A 67 -11.00 -24.69 16.16
C ASP A 67 -11.59 -23.84 15.00
N TYR A 68 -12.81 -24.15 14.54
CA TYR A 68 -13.56 -23.39 13.54
C TYR A 68 -13.66 -21.88 13.84
N PRO A 69 -14.05 -21.42 15.06
CA PRO A 69 -14.09 -19.98 15.36
C PRO A 69 -12.72 -19.32 15.22
N ALA A 70 -11.62 -20.02 15.55
CA ALA A 70 -10.27 -19.50 15.37
C ALA A 70 -9.89 -19.39 13.89
N ALA A 71 -10.30 -20.36 13.06
CA ALA A 71 -10.12 -20.28 11.61
C ALA A 71 -10.91 -19.12 10.99
N LEU A 72 -12.15 -18.92 11.44
CA LEU A 72 -13.01 -17.82 10.98
C LEU A 72 -12.45 -16.46 11.39
N ALA A 73 -11.95 -16.32 12.62
CA ALA A 73 -11.28 -15.10 13.08
C ALA A 73 -9.98 -14.79 12.29
N ARG A 74 -9.25 -15.81 11.83
CA ARG A 74 -8.08 -15.61 10.95
C ARG A 74 -8.50 -15.16 9.55
N ALA A 75 -9.56 -15.75 9.00
CA ALA A 75 -10.08 -15.36 7.69
C ALA A 75 -10.57 -13.91 7.69
N THR A 76 -11.32 -13.48 8.72
CA THR A 76 -11.76 -12.08 8.85
C THR A 76 -10.58 -11.14 9.02
N LYS A 77 -9.59 -11.49 9.86
CA LYS A 77 -8.37 -10.69 10.03
C LYS A 77 -7.59 -10.51 8.73
N LEU A 78 -7.46 -11.57 7.93
CA LEU A 78 -6.81 -11.50 6.62
C LEU A 78 -7.61 -10.66 5.63
N GLN A 79 -8.94 -10.80 5.61
CA GLN A 79 -9.82 -10.00 4.76
C GLN A 79 -9.74 -8.51 5.12
N THR A 80 -9.74 -8.16 6.40
CA THR A 80 -9.54 -6.78 6.88
C THR A 80 -8.16 -6.27 6.55
N ALA A 81 -7.10 -7.07 6.72
CA ALA A 81 -5.75 -6.65 6.35
C ALA A 81 -5.63 -6.38 4.84
N LEU A 82 -6.28 -7.21 4.02
CA LEU A 82 -6.29 -7.06 2.57
C LEU A 82 -7.09 -5.81 2.14
N SER A 83 -8.25 -5.54 2.75
CA SER A 83 -9.00 -4.32 2.47
C SER A 83 -8.22 -3.06 2.87
N VAL A 84 -7.59 -3.07 4.05
CA VAL A 84 -6.75 -1.95 4.52
C VAL A 84 -5.56 -1.72 3.59
N SER A 85 -4.92 -2.79 3.10
CA SER A 85 -3.82 -2.67 2.14
C SER A 85 -4.28 -2.15 0.77
N GLN A 86 -5.46 -2.55 0.31
CA GLN A 86 -6.02 -2.05 -0.94
C GLN A 86 -6.40 -0.56 -0.84
N ASP A 87 -6.95 -0.15 0.30
CA ASP A 87 -7.31 1.24 0.54
C ASP A 87 -6.07 2.13 0.68
N SER A 88 -4.99 1.64 1.32
CA SER A 88 -3.73 2.37 1.37
C SER A 88 -3.07 2.51 -0.01
N GLU A 89 -3.08 1.46 -0.84
CA GLU A 89 -2.62 1.55 -2.23
C GLU A 89 -3.42 2.55 -3.05
N ARG A 90 -4.75 2.57 -2.90
CA ARG A 90 -5.62 3.54 -3.60
C ARG A 90 -5.32 4.96 -3.14
N ALA A 91 -5.16 5.19 -1.84
CA ALA A 91 -4.82 6.50 -1.29
C ALA A 91 -3.45 6.97 -1.80
N LEU A 92 -2.44 6.10 -1.81
CA LEU A 92 -1.11 6.41 -2.34
C LEU A 92 -1.16 6.72 -3.84
N ARG A 93 -1.86 5.91 -4.65
CA ARG A 93 -2.01 6.15 -6.08
C ARG A 93 -2.72 7.47 -6.37
N ALA A 94 -3.79 7.78 -5.63
CA ALA A 94 -4.49 9.05 -5.75
C ALA A 94 -3.57 10.24 -5.39
N GLY A 95 -2.77 10.10 -4.33
CA GLY A 95 -1.75 11.08 -3.94
C GLY A 95 -0.70 11.29 -5.04
N VAL A 96 -0.17 10.22 -5.62
CA VAL A 96 0.82 10.27 -6.71
C VAL A 96 0.23 10.93 -7.97
N ILE A 97 -1.01 10.60 -8.33
CA ILE A 97 -1.67 11.21 -9.51
C ILE A 97 -1.85 12.71 -9.32
N ARG A 98 -2.28 13.15 -8.13
CA ARG A 98 -2.41 14.59 -7.81
C ARG A 98 -1.06 15.29 -7.83
N ALA A 99 -0.06 14.75 -7.12
CA ALA A 99 1.30 15.31 -7.11
C ALA A 99 1.92 15.35 -8.53
N SER A 100 1.64 14.35 -9.37
CA SER A 100 2.09 14.35 -10.78
C SER A 100 1.36 15.38 -11.63
N ALA A 101 0.07 15.62 -11.39
CA ALA A 101 -0.70 16.63 -12.11
C ALA A 101 -0.26 18.03 -11.70
N GLU A 102 -0.09 18.28 -10.40
CA GLU A 102 0.45 19.50 -9.82
C GLU A 102 1.87 19.77 -10.35
N GLY A 103 2.78 18.81 -10.23
CA GLY A 103 4.14 18.96 -10.75
C GLY A 103 4.23 19.19 -12.27
N ARG A 104 3.27 18.66 -13.05
CA ARG A 104 3.17 18.96 -14.50
C ARG A 104 2.65 20.37 -14.77
N ALA A 105 1.69 20.84 -13.98
CA ALA A 105 1.19 22.21 -14.09
C ALA A 105 2.29 23.21 -13.71
N ASP A 106 2.99 22.95 -12.61
CA ASP A 106 4.12 23.76 -12.14
C ASP A 106 5.25 23.77 -13.18
N GLY A 107 5.61 22.60 -13.73
CA GLY A 107 6.64 22.51 -14.78
C GLY A 107 6.27 23.28 -16.05
N ARG A 108 4.99 23.26 -16.46
CA ARG A 108 4.52 24.06 -17.60
C ARG A 108 4.52 25.55 -17.30
N ALA A 109 4.08 25.95 -16.11
CA ALA A 109 4.12 27.35 -15.68
C ALA A 109 5.56 27.87 -15.62
N SER A 110 6.50 27.05 -15.12
CA SER A 110 7.94 27.36 -15.15
C SER A 110 8.46 27.57 -16.57
N ALA A 111 8.22 26.62 -17.47
CA ALA A 111 8.72 26.71 -18.85
C ALA A 111 8.12 27.91 -19.62
N ILE A 112 6.81 28.16 -19.45
CA ILE A 112 6.14 29.31 -20.08
C ILE A 112 6.66 30.61 -19.48
N GLY A 113 6.77 30.69 -18.15
CA GLY A 113 7.25 31.88 -17.47
C GLY A 113 8.69 32.23 -17.83
N GLU A 114 9.55 31.21 -18.00
CA GLU A 114 10.90 31.40 -18.51
C GLU A 114 10.91 31.94 -19.94
N LEU A 115 10.12 31.34 -20.84
CA LEU A 115 10.00 31.81 -22.22
C LEU A 115 9.53 33.27 -22.30
N LEU A 116 8.53 33.63 -21.50
CA LEU A 116 8.01 34.99 -21.40
C LEU A 116 9.07 35.97 -20.86
N GLY A 117 9.82 35.57 -19.84
CA GLY A 117 10.90 36.37 -19.27
C GLY A 117 12.07 36.59 -20.24
N SER A 118 12.38 35.62 -21.10
CA SER A 118 13.38 35.77 -22.16
C SER A 118 12.93 36.67 -23.31
N ALA A 119 11.62 36.84 -23.53
CA ALA A 119 11.07 37.60 -24.65
C ALA A 119 10.96 39.11 -24.37
N VAL A 120 11.18 39.55 -23.13
CA VAL A 120 10.97 40.94 -22.69
C VAL A 120 12.29 41.52 -22.15
N PRO A 121 12.57 42.82 -22.36
CA PRO A 121 13.69 43.49 -21.71
C PRO A 121 13.65 43.33 -20.19
N VAL A 122 14.82 43.13 -19.58
CA VAL A 122 14.91 42.92 -18.13
C VAL A 122 14.57 44.23 -17.40
N PRO A 123 13.56 44.25 -16.52
CA PRO A 123 13.19 45.45 -15.78
C PRO A 123 14.18 45.73 -14.64
N GLN A 124 14.26 46.98 -14.18
CA GLN A 124 15.19 47.38 -13.12
C GLN A 124 14.51 47.35 -11.75
N ILE A 125 15.15 46.77 -10.73
CA ILE A 125 14.64 46.79 -9.35
C ILE A 125 14.74 48.20 -8.80
N ILE A 126 13.62 48.78 -8.37
CA ILE A 126 13.54 50.14 -7.83
C ILE A 126 13.20 50.19 -6.35
N ALA A 127 12.50 49.17 -5.83
CA ALA A 127 12.10 49.10 -4.43
C ALA A 127 11.73 47.66 -4.04
N ILE A 128 11.50 47.47 -2.75
CA ILE A 128 10.83 46.29 -2.20
C ILE A 128 9.51 46.72 -1.55
N ALA A 129 8.49 45.89 -1.65
CA ALA A 129 7.18 46.17 -1.07
C ALA A 129 6.51 44.86 -0.64
N GLU A 130 5.54 44.95 0.26
CA GLU A 130 4.64 43.84 0.55
C GLU A 130 3.48 43.86 -0.45
N TYR A 131 3.26 42.74 -1.13
CA TYR A 131 2.15 42.55 -2.07
C TYR A 131 1.49 41.21 -1.76
N ASP A 132 0.18 41.24 -1.49
CA ASP A 132 -0.61 40.06 -1.11
C ASP A 132 -0.01 39.24 0.07
N GLY A 133 0.45 39.95 1.10
CA GLY A 133 1.04 39.34 2.31
C GLY A 133 2.43 38.71 2.09
N SER A 134 3.03 38.91 0.92
CA SER A 134 4.34 38.38 0.55
C SER A 134 5.31 39.50 0.15
N VAL A 135 6.61 39.26 0.35
CA VAL A 135 7.65 40.20 -0.11
C VAL A 135 7.71 40.17 -1.63
N SER A 136 7.59 41.35 -2.23
CA SER A 136 7.68 41.58 -3.66
C SER A 136 8.82 42.54 -4.00
N LEU A 137 9.46 42.29 -5.13
CA LEU A 137 10.39 43.25 -5.73
C LEU A 137 9.58 44.16 -6.66
N VAL A 138 9.64 45.45 -6.42
CA VAL A 138 9.05 46.44 -7.32
C VAL A 138 10.07 46.78 -8.38
N VAL A 139 9.71 46.56 -9.63
CA VAL A 139 10.58 46.83 -10.78
C VAL A 139 9.97 47.87 -11.69
N ARG A 140 10.83 48.64 -12.37
CA ARG A 140 10.45 49.58 -13.41
C ARG A 140 10.76 49.00 -14.78
N PHE A 141 9.83 49.17 -15.72
CA PHE A 141 10.02 48.85 -17.13
C PHE A 141 9.80 50.10 -17.99
N ASP A 142 10.58 50.23 -19.06
CA ASP A 142 10.59 51.47 -19.87
C ASP A 142 9.69 51.36 -21.11
N VAL A 143 9.81 50.28 -21.88
CA VAL A 143 9.22 50.20 -23.23
C VAL A 143 8.15 49.12 -23.35
N VAL A 144 8.40 47.94 -22.78
CA VAL A 144 7.54 46.77 -22.93
C VAL A 144 7.08 46.34 -21.54
N GLU A 145 5.77 46.32 -21.35
CA GLU A 145 5.16 45.79 -20.14
C GLU A 145 5.46 44.28 -20.03
N PRO A 146 6.07 43.82 -18.94
CA PRO A 146 6.36 42.41 -18.77
C PRO A 146 5.06 41.63 -18.53
N PRO A 147 4.79 40.56 -19.29
CA PRO A 147 3.54 39.83 -19.15
C PRO A 147 3.48 39.11 -17.80
N LEU A 148 2.26 38.96 -17.28
CA LEU A 148 2.02 38.18 -16.07
C LEU A 148 2.57 36.76 -16.23
N GLY A 149 3.22 36.26 -15.18
CA GLY A 149 3.88 34.97 -15.20
C GLY A 149 5.29 34.97 -15.80
N ALA A 150 5.79 36.09 -16.34
CA ALA A 150 7.18 36.16 -16.78
C ALA A 150 8.15 35.98 -15.60
N ARG A 151 9.17 35.13 -15.77
CA ARG A 151 10.11 34.78 -14.72
C ARG A 151 11.50 35.33 -15.00
N PHE A 152 12.14 35.84 -13.95
CA PHE A 152 13.49 36.40 -14.00
C PHE A 152 14.36 35.79 -12.90
N ARG A 153 15.64 35.63 -13.20
CA ARG A 153 16.63 35.15 -12.24
C ARG A 153 17.10 36.33 -11.40
N LEU A 154 17.03 36.19 -10.08
CA LEU A 154 17.55 37.17 -9.15
C LEU A 154 18.98 36.78 -8.77
N ILE A 155 19.96 37.54 -9.24
CA ILE A 155 21.38 37.25 -9.02
C ILE A 155 22.09 38.39 -8.29
N VAL A 156 23.13 38.06 -7.54
CA VAL A 156 24.04 39.07 -7.02
C VAL A 156 25.02 39.46 -8.12
N GLU A 157 25.07 40.75 -8.46
CA GLU A 157 25.87 41.29 -9.55
C GLU A 157 27.35 40.92 -9.41
N THR A 158 27.92 41.08 -8.21
CA THR A 158 29.35 40.85 -7.95
C THR A 158 29.73 39.36 -7.94
N THR A 159 28.91 38.49 -7.33
CA THR A 159 29.27 37.07 -7.13
C THR A 159 28.63 36.14 -8.15
N ARG A 160 27.69 36.65 -8.97
CA ARG A 160 26.86 35.88 -9.91
C ARG A 160 26.07 34.75 -9.23
N GLN A 161 25.93 34.79 -7.90
CA GLN A 161 25.18 33.79 -7.16
C GLN A 161 23.68 34.01 -7.34
N LEU A 162 22.97 32.94 -7.70
CA LEU A 162 21.52 32.92 -7.76
C LEU A 162 20.91 32.98 -6.36
N ARG A 163 20.00 33.92 -6.13
CA ARG A 163 19.25 34.07 -4.87
C ARG A 163 17.84 33.48 -4.96
N GLY A 164 17.26 33.48 -6.15
CA GLY A 164 15.98 32.86 -6.42
C GLY A 164 15.46 33.18 -7.82
N MET A 165 14.30 32.62 -8.12
CA MET A 165 13.50 32.98 -9.29
C MET A 165 12.33 33.85 -8.84
N VAL A 166 12.07 34.91 -9.59
CA VAL A 166 10.93 35.82 -9.33
C VAL A 166 10.00 35.84 -10.53
N GLU A 167 8.70 35.96 -10.29
CA GLU A 167 7.64 35.95 -11.29
C GLU A 167 6.83 37.23 -11.24
N VAL A 168 6.47 37.78 -12.40
CA VAL A 168 5.58 38.95 -12.51
C VAL A 168 4.18 38.56 -12.05
N ALA A 169 3.78 39.07 -10.89
CA ALA A 169 2.47 38.81 -10.29
C ALA A 169 1.43 39.88 -10.64
N ALA A 170 1.88 41.12 -10.79
CA ALA A 170 1.03 42.25 -11.16
C ALA A 170 1.83 43.32 -11.91
N THR A 171 1.14 44.07 -12.75
CA THR A 171 1.70 45.20 -13.50
C THR A 171 0.78 46.42 -13.35
N GLU A 172 1.38 47.60 -13.18
CA GLU A 172 0.69 48.88 -13.26
C GLU A 172 1.24 49.63 -14.48
N GLY A 173 0.63 49.36 -15.65
CA GLY A 173 1.02 49.92 -16.95
C GLY A 173 1.18 51.44 -16.93
N ASP A 174 0.24 52.16 -16.32
CA ASP A 174 0.23 53.62 -16.24
C ASP A 174 1.45 54.21 -15.50
N ARG A 175 2.05 53.43 -14.58
CA ARG A 175 3.20 53.85 -13.78
C ARG A 175 4.51 53.23 -14.25
N GLY A 176 4.47 52.33 -15.21
CA GLY A 176 5.65 51.58 -15.68
C GLY A 176 6.27 50.72 -14.60
N ILE A 177 5.47 50.17 -13.66
CA ILE A 177 5.96 49.32 -12.58
C ILE A 177 5.33 47.93 -12.60
N ALA A 178 6.10 46.94 -12.16
CA ALA A 178 5.62 45.58 -11.97
C ALA A 178 6.05 45.05 -10.60
N TYR A 179 5.23 44.17 -10.05
CA TYR A 179 5.47 43.48 -8.79
C TYR A 179 5.93 42.06 -9.08
N LEU A 180 7.14 41.73 -8.64
CA LEU A 180 7.71 40.39 -8.80
C LEU A 180 7.67 39.63 -7.46
N LEU A 181 7.04 38.46 -7.46
CA LEU A 181 7.00 37.57 -6.29
C LEU A 181 8.05 36.47 -6.41
N CYS A 182 8.61 36.03 -5.28
CA CYS A 182 9.53 34.90 -5.28
C CYS A 182 8.76 33.59 -5.51
N VAL A 183 9.10 32.87 -6.57
CA VAL A 183 8.51 31.55 -6.90
C VAL A 183 9.47 30.40 -6.62
N GLU A 184 10.78 30.67 -6.59
CA GLU A 184 11.80 29.68 -6.22
C GLU A 184 12.85 30.32 -5.31
N VAL A 185 12.97 29.79 -4.10
CA VAL A 185 13.92 30.27 -3.09
C VAL A 185 15.21 29.46 -3.18
N THR A 186 16.28 30.07 -3.69
CA THR A 186 17.62 29.44 -3.69
C THR A 186 18.41 29.78 -2.42
N SER A 187 18.19 30.96 -1.85
CA SER A 187 18.90 31.46 -0.67
C SER A 187 17.94 31.96 0.40
N GLU A 188 17.55 31.07 1.31
CA GLU A 188 16.59 31.38 2.39
C GLU A 188 17.01 32.59 3.23
N LEU A 189 18.30 32.65 3.62
CA LEU A 189 18.85 33.76 4.40
C LEU A 189 18.67 35.13 3.72
N PHE A 190 18.80 35.18 2.39
CA PHE A 190 18.60 36.42 1.64
C PHE A 190 17.14 36.86 1.69
N TRP A 191 16.21 35.93 1.43
CA TRP A 191 14.77 36.24 1.42
C TRP A 191 14.23 36.56 2.80
N SER A 192 14.70 35.89 3.85
CA SER A 192 14.35 36.23 5.24
C SER A 192 14.88 37.60 5.66
N ALA A 193 16.07 37.98 5.20
CA ALA A 193 16.60 39.31 5.44
C ALA A 193 15.80 40.37 4.67
N LEU A 194 15.38 40.07 3.44
CA LEU A 194 14.54 40.93 2.62
C LEU A 194 13.15 41.13 3.25
N SER A 195 12.56 40.08 3.82
CA SER A 195 11.26 40.16 4.50
C SER A 195 11.32 40.97 5.78
N ALA A 196 12.40 40.84 6.56
CA ALA A 196 12.60 41.70 7.72
C ALA A 196 12.83 43.17 7.30
N LYS A 197 13.55 43.38 6.18
CA LYS A 197 13.85 44.73 5.66
C LYS A 197 12.58 45.45 5.19
N VAL A 198 11.67 44.79 4.47
CA VAL A 198 10.46 45.41 3.89
C VAL A 198 9.59 46.15 4.92
N LEU A 199 9.64 45.72 6.18
CA LEU A 199 8.88 46.34 7.28
C LEU A 199 9.47 47.68 7.75
N THR A 200 10.71 47.98 7.39
CA THR A 200 11.47 49.12 7.92
C THR A 200 12.05 50.02 6.83
N ASP A 201 12.41 49.45 5.68
CA ASP A 201 13.06 50.14 4.58
C ASP A 201 12.67 49.51 3.23
N ASN A 202 12.05 50.31 2.36
CA ASN A 202 11.61 49.89 1.03
C ASN A 202 12.69 50.04 -0.05
N SER A 203 13.91 50.42 0.33
CA SER A 203 15.01 50.58 -0.63
C SER A 203 15.39 49.25 -1.31
N PRO A 204 15.80 49.28 -2.59
CA PRO A 204 16.13 48.08 -3.32
C PRO A 204 17.31 47.33 -2.65
N PRO A 205 17.39 45.99 -2.81
CA PRO A 205 18.52 45.23 -2.31
C PRO A 205 19.82 45.61 -3.03
N ASN A 206 20.88 45.88 -2.27
CA ASN A 206 22.17 46.30 -2.83
C ASN A 206 22.85 45.18 -3.61
N GLY A 207 23.37 45.49 -4.80
CA GLY A 207 24.17 44.58 -5.62
C GLY A 207 23.40 43.38 -6.15
N VAL A 208 22.08 43.49 -6.25
CA VAL A 208 21.20 42.45 -6.81
C VAL A 208 20.60 42.97 -8.11
N VAL A 209 20.67 42.16 -9.15
CA VAL A 209 20.13 42.47 -10.47
C VAL A 209 19.26 41.33 -10.96
N LEU A 210 18.36 41.65 -11.88
CA LEU A 210 17.59 40.66 -12.61
C LEU A 210 18.34 40.23 -13.85
N GLU A 211 18.18 38.98 -14.22
CA GLU A 211 18.66 38.42 -15.48
C GLU A 211 17.56 37.66 -16.18
N PRO A 212 17.60 37.58 -17.52
CA PRO A 212 16.70 36.71 -18.23
C PRO A 212 16.99 35.26 -17.80
N PRO A 213 15.97 34.40 -17.82
CA PRO A 213 16.16 32.98 -17.56
C PRO A 213 17.08 32.38 -18.62
N ILE A 214 17.85 31.35 -18.24
CA ILE A 214 18.70 30.63 -19.19
C ILE A 214 17.76 29.92 -20.14
N ASN A 215 17.68 30.40 -21.38
CA ASN A 215 16.83 29.79 -22.38
C ASN A 215 17.47 28.47 -22.86
N LEU A 216 17.24 27.38 -22.12
CA LEU A 216 17.76 26.05 -22.45
C LEU A 216 17.25 25.54 -23.80
N LEU A 217 16.14 26.09 -24.30
CA LEU A 217 15.55 25.74 -25.60
C LEU A 217 16.14 26.52 -26.77
N GLY A 218 16.81 27.65 -26.50
CA GLY A 218 17.39 28.54 -27.51
C GLY A 218 18.88 28.34 -27.77
N ASP A 219 19.58 27.58 -26.92
CA ASP A 219 20.99 27.27 -27.08
C ASP A 219 21.16 25.91 -27.80
N PRO A 220 21.43 25.89 -29.12
CA PRO A 220 21.56 24.64 -29.89
C PRO A 220 22.68 23.74 -29.35
N THR A 221 23.65 24.32 -28.62
CA THR A 221 24.75 23.61 -27.99
C THR A 221 24.30 22.73 -26.81
N LEU A 222 23.22 23.09 -26.11
CA LEU A 222 22.68 22.30 -24.99
C LEU A 222 21.74 21.18 -25.46
N LEU A 223 21.05 21.34 -26.59
CA LEU A 223 20.25 20.27 -27.20
C LEU A 223 21.12 19.07 -27.64
N LEU A 224 22.37 19.32 -28.03
CA LEU A 224 23.36 18.28 -28.34
C LEU A 224 23.82 17.49 -27.11
N ALA A 225 23.83 18.09 -25.92
CA ALA A 225 24.26 17.43 -24.68
C ALA A 225 23.22 16.44 -24.12
N ILE A 226 21.94 16.63 -24.45
CA ILE A 226 20.83 15.81 -23.92
C ILE A 226 20.65 14.49 -24.71
N ASN A 227 21.26 14.35 -25.89
CA ASN A 227 21.14 13.12 -26.69
C ASN A 227 22.45 12.71 -27.40
N PRO A 228 23.47 12.24 -26.66
CA PRO A 228 24.74 11.81 -27.26
C PRO A 228 24.62 10.56 -28.15
N LYS A 229 23.46 9.89 -28.18
CA LYS A 229 23.31 8.57 -28.80
C LYS A 229 22.83 8.59 -30.25
N LYS A 230 22.54 9.75 -30.85
CA LYS A 230 21.95 9.84 -32.20
C LYS A 230 22.86 10.41 -33.29
N VAL A 231 24.09 10.81 -32.97
CA VAL A 231 25.02 11.40 -33.97
C VAL A 231 26.07 10.38 -34.45
N SER A 232 26.22 9.23 -33.80
CA SER A 232 27.25 8.23 -34.16
C SER A 232 26.95 7.39 -35.42
N ASP A 233 25.73 7.42 -35.97
CA ASP A 233 25.35 6.53 -37.07
C ASP A 233 25.32 7.21 -38.45
N LYS A 234 25.85 8.44 -38.58
CA LYS A 234 25.81 9.20 -39.84
C LYS A 234 27.16 9.66 -40.41
N GLU A 235 28.29 9.34 -39.77
CA GLU A 235 29.64 9.71 -40.26
C GLU A 235 30.52 8.50 -40.63
N ILE A 236 29.91 7.38 -41.04
CA ILE A 236 30.65 6.26 -41.65
C ILE A 236 29.98 5.88 -42.97
N GLU A 237 29.92 6.85 -43.89
CA GLU A 237 29.68 6.60 -45.32
C GLU A 237 30.24 7.79 -46.12
N GLU A 238 31.56 7.98 -46.05
CA GLU A 238 32.39 8.59 -47.10
C GLU A 238 33.77 7.91 -47.14
#